data_AF-X1RYU5-F1
#
_entry.id   AF-X1RYU5-F1
#
_cell.length_a   1.000
_cell.length_b   1.000
_cell.length_c   1.000
_cell.angle_alpha   90.00
_cell.angle_beta   90.00
_cell.angle_gamma   90.00
#
_symmetry.space_group_name_H-M   'P 1'
#
loop_
_entity.id
_entity.type
_entity.pdbx_description
1 polymer ?
#
loop_
_entity_poly.entity_id
_entity_poly.type
_entity_poly.pdbx_seq_one_letter_code
_entity_poly.pdbx_strand_id
1 'polypeptide(L)'
;EEILREIINLRTDFLENFAKILGDELRRKKINVSSVDWFFPVKVDLSQARTKGFIKTFDEMASSILVLTAQTTGIATLSFDIFTEVSFEVPTINPIDYPFRELYVTNEAQPGKWLYLIVGKTSFRAETITMTPVDIQAQYKTVVASSVTPLAAGGSYLGEWVDVFNYGHISYLTCADVASAVNGVRLQESNDGVTPHYEQSQSTTLQTIDEVNSYYARLEGIPRSRYERMLYVNGGADQSSFSLLCLARVI
;
A
#
# COMPACT_ATOMS: atom_id res chain seq x y z
N GLU A 1 -21.32 25.51 -24.53
CA GLU A 1 -21.53 24.55 -23.42
C GLU A 1 -20.90 23.19 -23.72
N GLU A 2 -21.08 22.67 -24.92
CA GLU A 2 -20.49 21.39 -25.41
C GLU A 2 -18.95 21.37 -25.39
N ILE A 3 -18.30 22.41 -25.91
CA ILE A 3 -16.82 22.57 -25.88
C ILE A 3 -16.29 22.61 -24.44
N LEU A 4 -17.05 23.22 -23.51
CA LEU A 4 -16.68 23.30 -22.09
C LEU A 4 -16.75 21.92 -21.41
N ARG A 5 -17.76 21.11 -21.74
CA ARG A 5 -17.87 19.72 -21.26
C ARG A 5 -16.78 18.84 -21.82
N GLU A 6 -16.43 19.01 -23.10
CA GLU A 6 -15.34 18.26 -23.74
C GLU A 6 -13.98 18.59 -23.10
N ILE A 7 -13.70 19.88 -22.84
CA ILE A 7 -12.49 20.32 -22.13
C ILE A 7 -12.44 19.78 -20.69
N ILE A 8 -13.58 19.77 -19.98
CA ILE A 8 -13.67 19.23 -18.62
C ILE A 8 -13.42 17.71 -18.63
N ASN A 9 -14.05 16.97 -19.54
CA ASN A 9 -13.88 15.52 -19.64
C ASN A 9 -12.43 15.15 -20.01
N LEU A 10 -11.82 15.85 -20.97
CA LEU A 10 -10.40 15.65 -21.32
C LEU A 10 -9.46 15.91 -20.13
N ARG A 11 -9.77 16.89 -19.28
CA ARG A 11 -9.01 17.15 -18.05
C ARG A 11 -9.23 16.06 -17.01
N THR A 12 -10.45 15.59 -16.82
CA THR A 12 -10.78 14.52 -15.86
C THR A 12 -10.11 13.21 -16.28
N ASP A 13 -10.24 12.80 -17.54
CA ASP A 13 -9.59 11.60 -18.08
C ASP A 13 -8.07 11.69 -17.97
N PHE A 14 -7.50 12.87 -18.20
CA PHE A 14 -6.08 13.10 -18.00
C PHE A 14 -5.68 12.91 -16.53
N LEU A 15 -6.42 13.52 -15.59
CA LEU A 15 -6.14 13.42 -14.16
C LEU A 15 -6.30 12.00 -13.64
N GLU A 16 -7.32 11.26 -14.07
CA GLU A 16 -7.55 9.87 -13.68
C GLU A 16 -6.44 8.96 -14.21
N ASN A 17 -6.10 9.09 -15.50
CA ASN A 17 -5.00 8.31 -16.09
C ASN A 17 -3.65 8.67 -15.47
N PHE A 18 -3.41 9.94 -15.20
CA PHE A 18 -2.20 10.40 -14.52
C PHE A 18 -2.13 9.87 -13.10
N ALA A 19 -3.22 9.95 -12.32
CA ALA A 19 -3.29 9.43 -10.96
C ALA A 19 -3.07 7.91 -10.92
N LYS A 20 -3.64 7.18 -11.87
CA LYS A 20 -3.43 5.73 -12.01
C LYS A 20 -1.96 5.39 -12.29
N ILE A 21 -1.37 6.05 -13.29
CA ILE A 21 0.04 5.84 -13.67
C ILE A 21 0.97 6.22 -12.50
N LEU A 22 0.73 7.36 -11.86
CA LEU A 22 1.49 7.80 -10.70
C LEU A 22 1.35 6.80 -9.55
N GLY A 23 0.15 6.28 -9.31
CA GLY A 23 -0.10 5.24 -8.30
C GLY A 23 0.66 3.95 -8.59
N ASP A 24 0.67 3.49 -9.84
CA ASP A 24 1.41 2.30 -10.26
C ASP A 24 2.94 2.50 -10.15
N GLU A 25 3.45 3.69 -10.45
CA GLU A 25 4.87 4.02 -10.26
C GLU A 25 5.23 4.17 -8.78
N LEU A 26 4.40 4.80 -7.96
CA LEU A 26 4.61 4.92 -6.51
C LEU A 26 4.56 3.57 -5.79
N ARG A 27 3.85 2.58 -6.33
CA ARG A 27 3.92 1.19 -5.84
C ARG A 27 5.29 0.55 -6.08
N ARG A 28 6.05 1.01 -7.08
CA ARG A 28 7.33 0.45 -7.51
C ARG A 28 8.53 1.28 -7.07
N LYS A 29 8.33 2.58 -6.83
CA LYS A 29 9.39 3.55 -6.53
C LYS A 29 8.95 4.45 -5.38
N LYS A 30 9.87 4.72 -4.46
CA LYS A 30 9.67 5.81 -3.49
C LYS A 30 10.21 7.09 -4.11
N ILE A 31 9.31 8.02 -4.34
CA ILE A 31 9.65 9.34 -4.83
C ILE A 31 9.82 10.24 -3.61
N ASN A 32 11.07 10.60 -3.29
CA ASN A 32 11.38 11.60 -2.30
C ASN A 32 11.41 12.97 -2.98
N VAL A 33 10.55 13.87 -2.55
CA VAL A 33 10.58 15.26 -3.00
C VAL A 33 11.03 16.11 -1.82
N SER A 34 12.24 16.67 -1.93
CA SER A 34 12.90 17.38 -0.81
C SER A 34 12.28 18.74 -0.50
N SER A 35 11.70 19.39 -1.51
CA SER A 35 10.91 20.61 -1.45
C SER A 35 10.15 20.75 -2.78
N VAL A 36 8.93 21.28 -2.76
CA VAL A 36 8.15 21.55 -3.98
C VAL A 36 7.85 23.04 -4.03
N ASP A 37 8.55 23.75 -4.92
CA ASP A 37 8.12 25.10 -5.32
C ASP A 37 6.91 24.97 -6.26
N TRP A 38 7.11 24.26 -7.36
CA TRP A 38 6.05 23.90 -8.30
C TRP A 38 6.44 22.66 -9.10
N PHE A 39 5.42 21.95 -9.59
CA PHE A 39 5.57 20.91 -10.60
C PHE A 39 4.37 20.94 -11.55
N PHE A 40 4.58 20.46 -12.78
CA PHE A 40 3.53 20.29 -13.77
C PHE A 40 3.61 18.92 -14.45
N PRO A 41 2.48 18.21 -14.57
CA PRO A 41 2.44 17.00 -15.37
C PRO A 41 2.43 17.38 -16.86
N VAL A 42 3.22 16.64 -17.66
CA VAL A 42 3.32 16.83 -19.11
C VAL A 42 3.07 15.49 -19.78
N LYS A 43 2.17 15.48 -20.77
CA LYS A 43 1.88 14.32 -21.62
C LYS A 43 2.28 14.62 -23.04
N VAL A 44 3.05 13.73 -23.64
CA VAL A 44 3.58 13.87 -24.99
C VAL A 44 3.08 12.68 -25.82
N ASP A 45 2.37 12.97 -26.90
CA ASP A 45 1.97 11.98 -27.90
C ASP A 45 3.18 11.58 -28.74
N LEU A 46 3.55 10.31 -28.80
CA LEU A 46 4.67 9.84 -29.62
C LEU A 46 4.22 9.32 -31.00
N SER A 47 2.93 9.46 -31.36
CA SER A 47 2.36 8.93 -32.61
C SER A 47 3.02 9.47 -33.87
N GLN A 48 3.53 10.71 -33.83
CA GLN A 48 4.21 11.37 -34.95
C GLN A 48 5.71 11.41 -34.73
N ALA A 49 6.47 11.24 -35.81
CA ALA A 49 7.91 11.46 -35.79
C ALA A 49 8.20 12.95 -35.59
N ARG A 50 9.15 13.26 -34.71
CA ARG A 50 9.59 14.63 -34.45
C ARG A 50 11.10 14.70 -34.42
N THR A 51 11.64 15.78 -34.98
CA THR A 51 13.03 16.19 -34.79
C THR A 51 12.98 17.52 -34.05
N LYS A 52 13.41 17.54 -32.78
CA LYS A 52 13.34 18.70 -31.90
C LYS A 52 11.93 19.34 -31.88
N GLY A 53 10.91 18.50 -31.77
CA GLY A 53 9.53 18.94 -31.68
C GLY A 53 9.27 19.64 -30.35
N PHE A 54 8.78 20.87 -30.41
CA PHE A 54 8.43 21.65 -29.22
C PHE A 54 7.32 20.96 -28.41
N ILE A 55 7.51 20.85 -27.10
CA ILE A 55 6.50 20.32 -26.17
C ILE A 55 5.87 21.46 -25.38
N LYS A 56 6.68 22.23 -24.66
CA LYS A 56 6.19 23.25 -23.71
C LYS A 56 7.29 24.22 -23.32
N THR A 57 6.87 25.45 -23.02
CA THR A 57 7.67 26.48 -22.34
C THR A 57 7.15 26.68 -20.91
N PHE A 58 8.06 26.99 -19.99
CA PHE A 58 7.78 27.23 -18.57
C PHE A 58 8.12 28.67 -18.21
N ASP A 59 7.18 29.36 -17.54
CA ASP A 59 7.34 30.77 -17.15
C ASP A 59 8.55 30.96 -16.22
N GLU A 60 8.70 30.01 -15.29
CA GLU A 60 9.86 29.85 -14.43
C GLU A 60 10.79 28.74 -14.95
N MET A 61 12.08 28.86 -14.67
CA MET A 61 13.07 27.85 -15.03
C MET A 61 12.78 26.54 -14.28
N ALA A 62 12.53 25.47 -15.03
CA ALA A 62 12.49 24.12 -14.50
C ALA A 62 13.92 23.63 -14.23
N SER A 63 14.09 22.69 -13.30
CA SER A 63 15.39 22.11 -12.99
C SER A 63 15.40 20.58 -12.94
N SER A 64 14.24 19.93 -13.04
CA SER A 64 14.14 18.48 -12.93
C SER A 64 12.98 17.92 -13.74
N ILE A 65 13.21 16.75 -14.34
CA ILE A 65 12.18 15.95 -14.99
C ILE A 65 12.18 14.55 -14.38
N LEU A 66 11.04 14.13 -13.87
CA LEU A 66 10.76 12.73 -13.57
C LEU A 66 9.97 12.10 -14.72
N VAL A 67 10.54 11.09 -15.36
CA VAL A 67 9.81 10.24 -16.31
C VAL A 67 8.97 9.23 -15.52
N LEU A 68 7.64 9.37 -15.56
CA LEU A 68 6.73 8.43 -14.89
C LEU A 68 6.59 7.15 -15.69
N THR A 69 6.26 7.28 -16.97
CA THR A 69 6.11 6.13 -17.85
C THR A 69 6.44 6.53 -19.28
N ALA A 70 7.25 5.71 -19.93
CA ALA A 70 7.52 5.80 -21.34
C ALA A 70 6.97 4.54 -21.99
N GLN A 71 5.87 4.67 -22.73
CA GLN A 71 5.33 3.55 -23.50
C GLN A 71 6.07 3.43 -24.85
N THR A 72 7.39 3.53 -24.86
CA THR A 72 8.16 3.59 -26.11
C THR A 72 8.37 2.20 -26.71
N THR A 73 8.38 2.12 -28.03
CA THR A 73 8.85 0.96 -28.81
C THR A 73 10.20 1.23 -29.49
N GLY A 74 10.70 2.47 -29.40
CA GLY A 74 12.01 2.90 -29.88
C GLY A 74 12.62 3.93 -28.94
N ILE A 75 13.56 4.72 -29.44
CA ILE A 75 14.23 5.78 -28.67
C ILE A 75 13.40 7.08 -28.77
N ALA A 76 13.11 7.68 -27.63
CA ALA A 76 12.65 9.06 -27.56
C ALA A 76 13.68 9.87 -26.76
N THR A 77 14.08 11.02 -27.29
CA THR A 77 15.13 11.85 -26.70
C THR A 77 14.53 13.20 -26.29
N LEU A 78 14.63 13.53 -25.00
CA LEU A 78 14.26 14.85 -24.49
C LEU A 78 15.45 15.80 -24.66
N SER A 79 15.19 17.02 -25.11
CA SER A 79 16.20 18.08 -25.27
C SER A 79 15.70 19.42 -24.73
N PHE A 80 16.65 20.29 -24.36
CA PHE A 80 16.42 21.52 -23.62
C PHE A 80 16.94 22.76 -24.36
N ASP A 81 16.44 23.95 -24.02
CA ASP A 81 16.70 25.23 -24.70
C ASP A 81 18.05 25.91 -24.41
N ILE A 82 19.01 25.24 -23.79
CA ILE A 82 20.26 25.89 -23.36
C ILE A 82 21.45 25.63 -24.30
N PHE A 83 22.50 26.46 -24.16
CA PHE A 83 23.63 26.65 -25.10
C PHE A 83 24.43 25.41 -25.50
N THR A 84 24.34 24.31 -24.75
CA THR A 84 24.90 23.00 -25.12
C THR A 84 23.74 22.04 -25.30
N GLU A 85 23.62 21.42 -26.47
CA GLU A 85 22.56 20.45 -26.76
C GLU A 85 22.71 19.24 -25.83
N VAL A 86 22.03 19.30 -24.68
CA VAL A 86 21.95 18.19 -23.74
C VAL A 86 20.66 17.45 -24.02
N SER A 87 20.80 16.16 -24.27
CA SER A 87 19.71 15.31 -24.65
C SER A 87 19.74 14.01 -23.86
N PHE A 88 18.58 13.49 -23.50
CA PHE A 88 18.42 12.31 -22.64
C PHE A 88 17.50 11.31 -23.31
N GLU A 89 17.99 10.10 -23.50
CA GLU A 89 17.19 8.99 -24.02
C GLU A 89 16.23 8.47 -22.96
N VAL A 90 15.01 8.17 -23.37
CA VAL A 90 13.93 7.70 -22.52
C VAL A 90 13.59 6.24 -22.88
N PRO A 91 13.36 5.34 -21.91
CA PRO A 91 13.21 5.59 -20.47
C PRO A 91 14.52 5.79 -19.69
N THR A 92 14.54 6.78 -18.79
CA THR A 92 15.59 6.93 -17.77
C THR A 92 15.10 6.35 -16.43
N ILE A 93 16.01 5.71 -15.68
CA ILE A 93 15.71 5.23 -14.32
C ILE A 93 15.76 6.38 -13.30
N ASN A 94 16.63 7.36 -13.55
CA ASN A 94 16.83 8.50 -12.65
C ASN A 94 16.14 9.76 -13.20
N PRO A 95 15.70 10.66 -12.30
CA PRO A 95 15.29 12.00 -12.68
C PRO A 95 16.40 12.72 -13.45
N ILE A 96 16.00 13.49 -14.45
CA ILE A 96 16.90 14.32 -15.23
C ILE A 96 16.98 15.66 -14.54
N ASP A 97 18.08 15.90 -13.80
CA ASP A 97 18.32 17.15 -13.10
C ASP A 97 19.12 18.11 -14.00
N TYR A 98 18.41 19.01 -14.66
CA TYR A 98 19.00 19.98 -15.56
C TYR A 98 18.14 21.25 -15.64
N PRO A 99 18.73 22.46 -15.65
CA PRO A 99 17.97 23.70 -15.79
C PRO A 99 17.52 23.93 -17.24
N PHE A 100 16.23 24.23 -17.44
CA PHE A 100 15.66 24.55 -18.76
C PHE A 100 14.38 25.40 -18.65
N ARG A 101 14.03 26.11 -19.73
CA ARG A 101 12.74 26.80 -19.88
C ARG A 101 11.88 26.18 -20.96
N GLU A 102 12.47 25.52 -21.95
CA GLU A 102 11.71 24.85 -23.01
C GLU A 102 12.11 23.39 -23.13
N LEU A 103 11.09 22.58 -23.38
CA LEU A 103 11.20 21.14 -23.51
C LEU A 103 10.91 20.74 -24.95
N TYR A 104 11.79 19.93 -25.52
CA TYR A 104 11.69 19.40 -26.86
C TYR A 104 11.80 17.87 -26.85
N VAL A 105 11.24 17.22 -27.87
CA VAL A 105 11.36 15.78 -28.08
C VAL A 105 11.80 15.47 -29.51
N THR A 106 12.71 14.51 -29.62
CA THR A 106 13.06 13.84 -30.87
C THR A 106 12.65 12.38 -30.75
N ASN A 107 11.85 11.88 -31.69
CA ASN A 107 11.37 10.51 -31.69
C ASN A 107 10.99 10.06 -33.11
N GLU A 108 11.11 8.77 -33.38
CA GLU A 108 10.42 8.15 -34.51
C GLU A 108 8.93 7.98 -34.18
N ALA A 109 8.09 7.87 -35.21
CA ALA A 109 6.65 7.69 -35.06
C ALA A 109 6.34 6.38 -34.31
N GLN A 110 5.65 6.49 -33.19
CA GLN A 110 5.26 5.38 -32.32
C GLN A 110 3.75 5.45 -32.07
N PRO A 111 2.91 4.95 -33.00
CA PRO A 111 1.45 5.06 -32.90
C PRO A 111 0.88 4.48 -31.60
N GLY A 112 0.00 5.24 -30.95
CA GLY A 112 -0.66 4.85 -29.70
C GLY A 112 0.23 4.88 -28.46
N LYS A 113 1.46 5.41 -28.57
CA LYS A 113 2.42 5.50 -27.47
C LYS A 113 2.48 6.91 -26.90
N TRP A 114 2.65 6.97 -25.58
CA TRP A 114 2.67 8.21 -24.83
C TRP A 114 3.86 8.25 -23.89
N LEU A 115 4.35 9.46 -23.66
CA LEU A 115 5.34 9.78 -22.64
C LEU A 115 4.71 10.67 -21.58
N TYR A 116 4.79 10.23 -20.32
CA TYR A 116 4.27 10.94 -19.16
C TYR A 116 5.43 11.43 -18.28
N LEU A 117 5.49 12.73 -18.08
CA LEU A 117 6.55 13.42 -17.35
C LEU A 117 5.96 14.23 -16.20
N ILE A 118 6.74 14.40 -15.14
CA ILE A 118 6.57 15.48 -14.17
C ILE A 118 7.76 16.40 -14.31
N VAL A 119 7.50 17.68 -14.54
CA VAL A 119 8.52 18.72 -14.63
C VAL A 119 8.42 19.64 -13.41
N GLY A 120 9.54 20.01 -12.80
CA GLY A 120 9.53 20.89 -11.64
C GLY A 120 10.82 21.70 -11.47
N LYS A 121 10.79 22.66 -10.55
CA LYS A 121 11.90 23.56 -10.20
C LYS A 121 12.86 23.01 -9.15
N THR A 122 12.54 21.88 -8.56
CA THR A 122 13.36 21.21 -7.55
C THR A 122 13.72 19.80 -8.01
N SER A 123 14.90 19.32 -7.59
CA SER A 123 15.36 17.97 -7.92
C SER A 123 14.39 16.93 -7.35
N PHE A 124 13.81 16.13 -8.24
CA PHE A 124 13.11 14.91 -7.86
C PHE A 124 14.17 13.87 -7.49
N ARG A 125 13.98 13.16 -6.38
CA ARG A 125 14.75 11.94 -6.10
C ARG A 125 13.82 10.74 -6.20
N ALA A 126 13.97 9.98 -7.27
CA ALA A 126 13.30 8.68 -7.39
C ALA A 126 14.27 7.62 -6.90
N GLU A 127 13.99 7.03 -5.75
CA GLU A 127 14.69 5.85 -5.27
C GLU A 127 13.84 4.63 -5.66
N THR A 128 14.38 3.79 -6.54
CA THR A 128 13.79 2.47 -6.78
C THR A 128 13.95 1.68 -5.50
N ILE A 129 12.86 1.53 -4.74
CA ILE A 129 12.85 0.54 -3.68
C ILE A 129 12.74 -0.80 -4.37
N THR A 130 13.83 -1.54 -4.47
CA THR A 130 13.74 -2.97 -4.68
C THR A 130 13.13 -3.54 -3.39
N MET A 131 11.80 -3.65 -3.34
CA MET A 131 11.17 -4.42 -2.27
C MET A 131 11.73 -5.83 -2.41
N THR A 132 12.58 -6.23 -1.46
CA THR A 132 13.03 -7.61 -1.43
C THR A 132 11.83 -8.48 -1.08
N PRO A 133 11.75 -9.75 -1.50
CA PRO A 133 10.66 -10.65 -1.11
C PRO A 133 10.43 -10.70 0.41
N VAL A 134 11.48 -10.41 1.20
CA VAL A 134 11.46 -10.30 2.66
C VAL A 134 10.60 -9.12 3.13
N ASP A 135 10.63 -7.98 2.44
CA ASP A 135 9.84 -6.78 2.79
C ASP A 135 8.34 -6.98 2.54
N ILE A 136 7.99 -7.79 1.55
CA ILE A 136 6.59 -8.15 1.24
C ILE A 136 6.08 -9.16 2.29
N GLN A 137 6.93 -10.11 2.70
CA GLN A 137 6.61 -11.06 3.76
C GLN A 137 6.32 -10.37 5.10
N ALA A 138 7.11 -9.38 5.51
CA ALA A 138 6.93 -8.67 6.79
C ALA A 138 5.59 -7.89 6.95
N GLN A 139 4.79 -7.73 5.88
CA GLN A 139 3.49 -7.04 5.92
C GLN A 139 2.27 -7.95 5.82
N TYR A 140 2.42 -9.24 5.50
CA TYR A 140 1.26 -10.12 5.37
C TYR A 140 0.67 -10.44 6.75
N LYS A 141 -0.43 -9.76 7.06
CA LYS A 141 -1.37 -10.15 8.12
C LYS A 141 -2.52 -10.91 7.48
N THR A 142 -2.83 -12.09 8.01
CA THR A 142 -4.01 -12.85 7.63
C THR A 142 -4.95 -13.00 8.82
N VAL A 143 -6.25 -12.92 8.56
CA VAL A 143 -7.28 -13.23 9.56
C VAL A 143 -7.44 -14.74 9.58
N VAL A 144 -7.09 -15.37 10.70
CA VAL A 144 -7.15 -16.83 10.84
C VAL A 144 -8.36 -17.30 11.64
N ALA A 145 -8.94 -16.42 12.45
CA ALA A 145 -10.20 -16.66 13.13
C ALA A 145 -10.91 -15.34 13.42
N SER A 146 -12.23 -15.34 13.35
CA SER A 146 -13.05 -14.22 13.80
C SER A 146 -14.42 -14.70 14.23
N SER A 147 -15.01 -14.04 15.22
CA SER A 147 -16.42 -14.25 15.59
C SER A 147 -17.00 -12.95 16.14
N VAL A 148 -18.28 -12.71 15.85
CA VAL A 148 -19.07 -11.62 16.44
C VAL A 148 -20.35 -12.12 17.10
N THR A 149 -20.48 -13.45 17.24
CA THR A 149 -21.68 -14.08 17.78
C THR A 149 -21.63 -14.05 19.31
N PRO A 150 -22.55 -13.33 19.99
CA PRO A 150 -22.60 -13.34 21.45
C PRO A 150 -22.83 -14.76 21.98
N LEU A 151 -22.18 -15.07 23.10
CA LEU A 151 -22.27 -16.37 23.75
C LEU A 151 -23.22 -16.31 24.94
N ALA A 152 -24.01 -17.35 25.14
CA ALA A 152 -24.77 -17.54 26.37
C ALA A 152 -23.84 -17.71 27.59
N ALA A 153 -24.38 -17.66 28.79
CA ALA A 153 -23.66 -17.91 30.04
C ALA A 153 -22.96 -19.27 29.99
N GLY A 154 -21.64 -19.28 30.21
CA GLY A 154 -20.79 -20.47 30.09
C GLY A 154 -20.62 -21.02 28.67
N GLY A 155 -21.21 -20.37 27.66
CA GLY A 155 -21.03 -20.73 26.25
C GLY A 155 -19.59 -20.53 25.79
N SER A 156 -19.18 -21.30 24.79
CA SER A 156 -17.80 -21.28 24.29
C SER A 156 -17.72 -21.09 22.78
N TYR A 157 -16.72 -20.34 22.35
CA TYR A 157 -16.23 -20.35 20.98
C TYR A 157 -14.97 -21.22 20.91
N LEU A 158 -14.97 -22.20 20.01
CA LEU A 158 -13.81 -23.03 19.70
C LEU A 158 -13.43 -22.82 18.23
N GLY A 159 -12.23 -22.29 18.00
CA GLY A 159 -11.69 -22.12 16.66
C GLY A 159 -11.19 -23.44 16.06
N GLU A 160 -11.12 -23.47 14.74
CA GLU A 160 -10.43 -24.54 14.01
C GLU A 160 -8.92 -24.48 14.24
N TRP A 161 -8.25 -25.61 14.07
CA TRP A 161 -6.78 -25.65 14.04
C TRP A 161 -6.25 -24.97 12.78
N VAL A 162 -5.35 -24.02 12.96
CA VAL A 162 -4.70 -23.28 11.88
C VAL A 162 -3.25 -23.71 11.80
N ASP A 163 -2.76 -24.06 10.60
CA ASP A 163 -1.33 -24.28 10.36
C ASP A 163 -0.60 -22.94 10.40
N VAL A 164 0.26 -22.78 11.40
CA VAL A 164 0.99 -21.54 11.68
C VAL A 164 2.48 -21.61 11.38
N PHE A 165 2.92 -22.67 10.69
CA PHE A 165 4.33 -22.90 10.39
C PHE A 165 5.01 -21.73 9.65
N ASN A 166 4.26 -21.00 8.83
CA ASN A 166 4.76 -19.87 8.03
C ASN A 166 4.58 -18.50 8.69
N TYR A 167 4.10 -18.43 9.94
CA TYR A 167 3.87 -17.17 10.64
C TYR A 167 4.86 -17.01 11.79
N GLY A 168 5.44 -15.82 11.92
CA GLY A 168 6.37 -15.51 13.01
C GLY A 168 5.67 -15.10 14.31
N HIS A 169 4.37 -14.77 14.23
CA HIS A 169 3.61 -14.28 15.38
C HIS A 169 2.11 -14.33 15.15
N ILE A 170 1.37 -14.61 16.22
CA ILE A 170 -0.10 -14.56 16.23
C ILE A 170 -0.58 -13.59 17.32
N SER A 171 -1.64 -12.83 17.01
CA SER A 171 -2.27 -11.89 17.92
C SER A 171 -3.77 -12.19 18.00
N TYR A 172 -4.27 -12.39 19.21
CA TYR A 172 -5.67 -12.61 19.52
C TYR A 172 -6.22 -11.39 20.24
N LEU A 173 -7.41 -10.98 19.85
CA LEU A 173 -8.14 -9.87 20.42
C LEU A 173 -9.55 -10.32 20.73
N THR A 174 -9.99 -10.13 21.97
CA THR A 174 -11.39 -10.36 22.35
C THR A 174 -11.96 -9.17 23.08
N CYS A 175 -13.17 -8.75 22.71
CA CYS A 175 -13.95 -7.72 23.36
C CYS A 175 -15.39 -8.19 23.58
N ALA A 176 -15.93 -8.00 24.77
CA ALA A 176 -17.29 -8.41 25.14
C ALA A 176 -17.89 -7.45 26.18
N ASP A 177 -19.22 -7.44 26.35
CA ASP A 177 -19.89 -6.71 27.44
C ASP A 177 -19.93 -7.48 28.77
N VAL A 178 -19.57 -8.77 28.74
CA VAL A 178 -19.49 -9.65 29.92
C VAL A 178 -18.08 -10.20 30.09
N ALA A 179 -17.63 -10.32 31.34
CA ALA A 179 -16.37 -10.96 31.68
C ALA A 179 -16.34 -12.42 31.18
N SER A 180 -15.19 -12.89 30.71
CA SER A 180 -14.99 -14.31 30.41
C SER A 180 -15.08 -15.13 31.70
N ALA A 181 -15.20 -16.45 31.55
CA ALA A 181 -14.90 -17.35 32.66
C ALA A 181 -13.45 -17.15 33.15
N VAL A 182 -13.16 -17.67 34.35
CA VAL A 182 -11.77 -17.72 34.86
C VAL A 182 -10.93 -18.54 33.88
N ASN A 183 -9.82 -17.94 33.41
CA ASN A 183 -8.99 -18.51 32.33
C ASN A 183 -9.81 -18.81 31.07
N GLY A 184 -10.84 -18.00 30.80
CA GLY A 184 -11.79 -18.24 29.71
C GLY A 184 -11.21 -17.96 28.33
N VAL A 185 -10.13 -17.20 28.22
CA VAL A 185 -9.46 -16.86 26.95
C VAL A 185 -8.21 -17.74 26.84
N ARG A 186 -8.15 -18.65 25.87
CA ARG A 186 -7.11 -19.68 25.78
C ARG A 186 -6.55 -19.79 24.38
N LEU A 187 -5.24 -19.69 24.27
CA LEU A 187 -4.48 -20.07 23.09
C LEU A 187 -4.01 -21.51 23.26
N GLN A 188 -4.49 -22.39 22.40
CA GLN A 188 -4.09 -23.79 22.38
C GLN A 188 -3.12 -24.04 21.23
N GLU A 189 -2.06 -24.77 21.51
CA GLU A 189 -1.04 -25.16 20.54
C GLU A 189 -1.03 -26.68 20.34
N SER A 190 -0.71 -27.12 19.14
CA SER A 190 -0.68 -28.52 18.76
C SER A 190 0.38 -28.83 17.71
N ASN A 191 0.97 -30.03 17.79
CA ASN A 191 1.87 -30.56 16.77
C ASN A 191 1.16 -31.38 15.69
N ASP A 192 -0.04 -31.90 15.97
CA ASP A 192 -0.79 -32.82 15.11
C ASP A 192 -2.09 -32.21 14.53
N GLY A 193 -2.48 -31.02 14.98
CA GLY A 193 -3.73 -30.37 14.54
C GLY A 193 -4.97 -31.07 15.09
N VAL A 194 -4.82 -31.86 16.16
CA VAL A 194 -5.93 -32.61 16.79
C VAL A 194 -5.88 -32.42 18.31
N THR A 195 -4.73 -32.71 18.91
CA THR A 195 -4.53 -32.76 20.35
C THR A 195 -3.88 -31.46 20.83
N PRO A 196 -4.42 -30.75 21.83
CA PRO A 196 -3.72 -29.64 22.46
C PRO A 196 -2.53 -30.16 23.27
N HIS A 197 -1.33 -29.69 22.96
CA HIS A 197 -0.08 -30.05 23.62
C HIS A 197 0.37 -28.97 24.62
N TYR A 198 -0.04 -27.72 24.38
CA TYR A 198 0.23 -26.60 25.26
C TYR A 198 -0.97 -25.64 25.25
N GLU A 199 -1.17 -24.93 26.37
CA GLU A 199 -2.22 -23.94 26.52
C GLU A 199 -1.72 -22.74 27.31
N GLN A 200 -1.90 -21.54 26.75
CA GLN A 200 -1.77 -20.28 27.46
C GLN A 200 -3.16 -19.72 27.73
N SER A 201 -3.44 -19.31 28.96
CA SER A 201 -4.76 -18.81 29.36
C SER A 201 -4.72 -17.43 30.00
N GLN A 202 -5.83 -16.71 29.85
CA GLN A 202 -6.09 -15.40 30.42
C GLN A 202 -7.60 -15.22 30.67
N SER A 203 -7.96 -14.25 31.49
CA SER A 203 -9.35 -13.79 31.64
C SER A 203 -9.50 -12.40 31.03
N THR A 204 -10.70 -12.04 30.56
CA THR A 204 -10.96 -10.66 30.16
C THR A 204 -10.97 -9.73 31.37
N THR A 205 -10.54 -8.49 31.15
CA THR A 205 -10.49 -7.45 32.18
C THR A 205 -11.38 -6.28 31.77
N LEU A 206 -12.08 -5.68 32.73
CA LEU A 206 -12.92 -4.52 32.48
C LEU A 206 -12.04 -3.32 32.11
N GLN A 207 -12.34 -2.70 30.97
CA GLN A 207 -11.74 -1.46 30.51
C GLN A 207 -12.83 -0.47 30.11
N THR A 208 -12.57 0.82 30.30
CA THR A 208 -13.44 1.90 29.83
C THR A 208 -12.77 2.53 28.60
N ILE A 209 -13.43 2.46 27.44
CA ILE A 209 -12.99 3.08 26.19
C ILE A 209 -14.13 3.97 25.71
N ASP A 210 -13.88 5.27 25.55
CA ASP A 210 -14.88 6.27 25.15
C ASP A 210 -16.19 6.18 25.95
N GLU A 211 -16.08 6.14 27.29
CA GLU A 211 -17.20 6.04 28.24
C GLU A 211 -18.00 4.72 28.18
N VAL A 212 -17.61 3.78 27.31
CA VAL A 212 -18.19 2.44 27.23
C VAL A 212 -17.32 1.46 28.01
N ASN A 213 -17.94 0.77 28.97
CA ASN A 213 -17.29 -0.32 29.69
C ASN A 213 -17.34 -1.59 28.85
N SER A 214 -16.18 -2.18 28.60
CA SER A 214 -16.06 -3.44 27.85
C SER A 214 -14.96 -4.31 28.44
N TYR A 215 -15.13 -5.62 28.34
CA TYR A 215 -14.18 -6.61 28.78
C TYR A 215 -13.24 -6.98 27.65
N TYR A 216 -11.95 -6.81 27.88
CA TYR A 216 -10.91 -6.99 26.87
C TYR A 216 -9.88 -8.03 27.30
N ALA A 217 -9.40 -8.83 26.34
CA ALA A 217 -8.18 -9.61 26.47
C ALA A 217 -7.38 -9.61 25.16
N ARG A 218 -6.06 -9.62 25.31
CA ARG A 218 -5.09 -9.72 24.21
C ARG A 218 -4.07 -10.78 24.55
N LEU A 219 -4.01 -11.81 23.72
CA LEU A 219 -2.96 -12.83 23.77
C LEU A 219 -2.06 -12.66 22.55
N GLU A 220 -0.77 -12.62 22.78
CA GLU A 220 0.24 -12.55 21.73
C GLU A 220 1.31 -13.60 21.97
N GLY A 221 1.73 -14.26 20.90
CA GLY A 221 2.68 -15.35 20.97
C GLY A 221 3.50 -15.51 19.70
N ILE A 222 4.74 -15.98 19.88
CA ILE A 222 5.54 -16.56 18.80
C ILE A 222 5.12 -18.03 18.72
N PRO A 223 4.65 -18.52 17.56
CA PRO A 223 4.24 -19.91 17.41
C PRO A 223 5.37 -20.87 17.77
N ARG A 224 5.12 -21.77 18.72
CA ARG A 224 6.08 -22.80 19.13
C ARG A 224 5.74 -24.18 18.57
N SER A 225 4.51 -24.32 18.07
CA SER A 225 3.96 -25.54 17.53
C SER A 225 3.45 -25.30 16.10
N ARG A 226 3.19 -26.38 15.34
CA ARG A 226 2.73 -26.25 13.96
C ARG A 226 1.29 -25.72 13.85
N TYR A 227 0.44 -26.05 14.81
CA TYR A 227 -0.97 -25.68 14.78
C TYR A 227 -1.36 -24.87 16.01
N GLU A 228 -2.18 -23.86 15.82
CA GLU A 228 -2.77 -23.07 16.91
C GLU A 228 -4.28 -22.90 16.71
N ARG A 229 -5.01 -22.77 17.82
CA ARG A 229 -6.42 -22.38 17.82
C ARG A 229 -6.78 -21.59 19.06
N MET A 230 -7.89 -20.88 18.96
CA MET A 230 -8.45 -20.11 20.07
C MET A 230 -9.60 -20.87 20.72
N LEU A 231 -9.66 -20.84 22.04
CA LEU A 231 -10.83 -21.22 22.84
C LEU A 231 -11.21 -20.02 23.71
N TYR A 232 -12.46 -19.57 23.58
CA TYR A 232 -13.05 -18.56 24.45
C TYR A 232 -14.23 -19.16 25.21
N VAL A 233 -14.33 -18.90 26.51
CA VAL A 233 -15.43 -19.33 27.38
C VAL A 233 -16.00 -18.10 28.08
N ASN A 234 -17.29 -17.85 27.85
CA ASN A 234 -18.01 -16.74 28.46
C ASN A 234 -18.21 -16.96 29.98
N GLY A 235 -18.38 -15.87 30.71
CA GLY A 235 -18.67 -15.89 32.14
C GLY A 235 -20.10 -16.31 32.46
N GLY A 236 -20.54 -15.99 33.68
CA GLY A 236 -21.81 -16.46 34.23
C GLY A 236 -23.08 -15.77 33.70
N ALA A 237 -22.98 -14.82 32.77
CA ALA A 237 -24.11 -14.09 32.20
C ALA A 237 -24.07 -14.12 30.67
N ASP A 238 -25.24 -14.04 30.03
CA ASP A 238 -25.35 -13.98 28.57
C ASP A 238 -24.72 -12.68 28.03
N GLN A 239 -23.96 -12.77 26.95
CA GLN A 239 -23.41 -11.60 26.26
C GLN A 239 -24.47 -10.95 25.38
N SER A 240 -24.51 -9.62 25.36
CA SER A 240 -25.23 -8.86 24.33
C SER A 240 -24.31 -8.40 23.20
N SER A 241 -22.99 -8.36 23.44
CA SER A 241 -21.98 -8.02 22.44
C SER A 241 -20.71 -8.87 22.60
N PHE A 242 -20.19 -9.32 21.48
CA PHE A 242 -18.95 -10.10 21.44
C PHE A 242 -18.22 -9.84 20.14
N SER A 243 -16.91 -9.70 20.22
CA SER A 243 -16.03 -9.72 19.06
C SER A 243 -14.73 -10.42 19.39
N LEU A 244 -14.29 -11.26 18.48
CA LEU A 244 -13.03 -11.98 18.53
C LEU A 244 -12.36 -11.85 17.17
N LEU A 245 -11.07 -11.53 17.19
CA LEU A 245 -10.25 -11.49 16.00
C LEU A 245 -8.90 -12.14 16.30
N CYS A 246 -8.46 -13.02 15.41
CA CYS A 246 -7.12 -13.57 15.40
C CYS A 246 -6.40 -13.18 14.10
N LEU A 247 -5.21 -12.61 14.25
CA LEU A 247 -4.34 -12.21 13.16
C LEU A 247 -3.02 -12.98 13.24
N ALA A 248 -2.65 -13.65 12.16
CA ALA A 248 -1.31 -14.19 11.98
C ALA A 248 -0.48 -13.24 11.12
N ARG A 249 0.79 -13.00 11.48
CA ARG A 249 1.72 -12.20 10.69
C ARG A 249 2.96 -12.99 10.30
N VAL A 250 3.38 -12.84 9.07
CA VAL A 250 4.70 -13.31 8.60
C VAL A 250 5.73 -12.29 9.08
N ILE A 251 6.81 -12.75 9.71
CA ILE A 251 7.95 -11.92 10.15
C ILE A 251 9.18 -12.36 9.37
#